data_AF-A0A420E9F3-F1
#
_entry.id   AF-A0A420E9F3-F1
#
_cell.length_a   1.000
_cell.length_b   1.000
_cell.length_c   1.000
_cell.angle_alpha   90.00
_cell.angle_beta   90.00
_cell.angle_gamma   90.00
#
_symmetry.space_group_name_H-M   'P 1'
#
loop_
_entity.id
_entity.type
_entity.pdbx_description
1 polymer ?
#
loop_
_entity_poly.entity_id
_entity_poly.type
_entity_poly.pdbx_seq_one_letter_code
_entity_poly.pdbx_strand_id
1 'polypeptide(L)'
;MDQRVIDLWDRLMAYGESGSAPLPAIRDEVLELHEAITDEESRLGLMRIFNLVCDLVAVHLQETNGDLEAFAQHRQGQIWMFLRAECLVDGALDRSRLRYVTWREVQAGRMTEDDPLRRYALGDDSAFDELMAAPTPPKRTRH
;
A
#
# COMPACT_ATOMS: atom_id res chain seq x y z
N MET A 1 16.80 4.68 11.57
CA MET A 1 15.42 5.12 11.34
C MET A 1 15.34 6.64 11.47
N ASP A 2 14.69 7.32 10.53
CA ASP A 2 14.49 8.78 10.48
C ASP A 2 13.60 9.26 11.64
N GLN A 3 13.98 10.37 12.29
CA GLN A 3 13.27 10.91 13.45
C GLN A 3 11.82 11.27 13.13
N ARG A 4 11.51 11.73 11.91
CA ARG A 4 10.14 12.09 11.51
C ARG A 4 9.21 10.88 11.51
N VAL A 5 9.74 9.69 11.19
CA VAL A 5 8.98 8.43 11.24
C VAL A 5 8.72 8.01 12.68
N ILE A 6 9.71 8.20 13.57
CA ILE A 6 9.56 7.97 15.02
C ILE A 6 8.48 8.91 15.57
N ASP A 7 8.57 10.21 15.29
CA ASP A 7 7.63 11.22 15.79
C ASP A 7 6.20 10.99 15.27
N LEU A 8 6.06 10.49 14.04
CA LEU A 8 4.75 10.12 13.47
C LEU A 8 4.16 8.88 14.18
N TRP A 9 4.99 7.88 14.44
CA TRP A 9 4.58 6.69 15.20
C TRP A 9 4.12 7.06 16.62
N ASP A 10 4.93 7.85 17.34
CA ASP A 10 4.62 8.26 18.71
C ASP A 10 3.31 9.07 18.78
N ARG A 11 3.10 9.98 17.82
CA ARG A 11 1.82 10.71 17.70
C ARG A 11 0.64 9.76 17.43
N LEU A 12 0.79 8.80 16.52
CA LEU A 12 -0.27 7.83 16.22
C LEU A 12 -0.65 7.02 17.47
N MET A 13 0.34 6.56 18.24
CA MET A 13 0.12 5.80 19.46
C MET A 13 -0.56 6.64 20.56
N ALA A 14 -0.22 7.92 20.67
CA ALA A 14 -0.83 8.83 21.65
C ALA A 14 -2.33 9.07 21.40
N TYR A 15 -2.82 8.95 20.16
CA TYR A 15 -4.25 9.09 19.86
C TYR A 15 -5.10 7.95 20.41
N GLY A 16 -4.53 6.73 20.53
CA GLY A 16 -5.23 5.59 21.14
C GLY A 16 -5.69 5.85 22.58
N GLU A 17 -5.09 6.84 23.25
CA GLU A 17 -5.39 7.22 24.64
C GLU A 17 -6.31 8.45 24.76
N SER A 18 -6.49 9.24 23.69
CA SER A 18 -7.01 10.61 23.78
C SER A 18 -8.21 10.97 22.88
N GLY A 19 -8.61 10.11 21.94
CA GLY A 19 -9.81 10.33 21.09
C GLY A 19 -9.65 9.89 19.63
N SER A 20 -10.47 10.42 18.71
CA SER A 20 -10.38 10.05 17.29
C SER A 20 -9.12 10.62 16.64
N ALA A 21 -8.22 9.75 16.19
CA ALA A 21 -7.04 10.15 15.44
C ALA A 21 -7.43 10.85 14.11
N PRO A 22 -6.72 11.90 13.67
CA PRO A 22 -6.92 12.52 12.36
C PRO A 22 -6.32 11.65 11.25
N LEU A 23 -6.88 10.46 11.04
CA LEU A 23 -6.38 9.43 10.12
C LEU A 23 -6.11 9.96 8.69
N PRO A 24 -6.95 10.84 8.10
CA PRO A 24 -6.64 11.44 6.80
C PRO A 24 -5.32 12.24 6.79
N ALA A 25 -5.10 13.08 7.82
CA ALA A 25 -3.88 13.88 7.91
C ALA A 25 -2.63 13.00 8.14
N ILE A 26 -2.76 11.94 8.93
CA ILE A 26 -1.68 10.96 9.14
C ILE A 26 -1.34 10.26 7.82
N ARG A 27 -2.36 9.86 7.03
CA ARG A 27 -2.14 9.25 5.71
C ARG A 27 -1.38 10.21 4.79
N ASP A 28 -1.79 11.47 4.72
CA ASP A 28 -1.14 12.46 3.85
C ASP A 28 0.31 12.68 4.28
N GLU A 29 0.59 12.76 5.57
CA GLU A 29 1.96 12.88 6.10
C GLU A 29 2.82 11.64 5.78
N VAL A 30 2.25 10.42 5.82
CA VAL A 30 2.97 9.22 5.37
C VAL A 30 3.35 9.32 3.89
N LEU A 31 2.46 9.83 3.04
CA LEU A 31 2.74 10.00 1.61
C LEU A 31 3.88 11.00 1.38
N GLU A 32 3.85 12.13 2.07
CA GLU A 32 4.90 13.15 2.00
C GLU A 32 6.26 12.62 2.50
N LEU A 33 6.28 11.94 3.64
CA LEU A 33 7.51 11.37 4.17
C LEU A 33 8.06 10.26 3.29
N HIS A 34 7.20 9.46 2.65
CA HIS A 34 7.64 8.40 1.75
C HIS A 34 8.37 8.97 0.52
N GLU A 35 7.95 10.13 0.01
CA GLU A 35 8.64 10.80 -1.10
C GLU A 35 10.03 11.29 -0.68
N ALA A 36 10.16 11.83 0.54
CA ALA A 36 11.41 12.38 1.05
C ALA A 36 12.42 11.32 1.53
N ILE A 37 11.95 10.18 2.02
CA ILE A 37 12.77 9.16 2.67
C ILE A 37 13.28 8.13 1.67
N THR A 38 14.61 7.93 1.67
CA THR A 38 15.28 7.00 0.75
C THR A 38 15.88 5.77 1.41
N ASP A 39 16.04 5.78 2.74
CA ASP A 39 16.56 4.62 3.47
C ASP A 39 15.48 3.55 3.69
N GLU A 40 15.92 2.29 3.64
CA GLU A 40 15.02 1.14 3.71
C GLU A 40 14.33 1.03 5.06
N GLU A 41 15.06 1.20 6.16
CA GLU A 41 14.53 1.03 7.51
C GLU A 41 13.34 1.97 7.76
N SER A 42 13.47 3.24 7.38
CA SER A 42 12.43 4.24 7.57
C SER A 42 11.26 4.06 6.61
N ARG A 43 11.48 3.58 5.37
CA ARG A 43 10.41 3.19 4.43
C ARG A 43 9.58 2.04 4.99
N LEU A 44 10.22 1.03 5.58
CA LEU A 44 9.53 -0.05 6.28
C LEU A 44 8.74 0.48 7.48
N GLY A 45 9.29 1.44 8.23
CA GLY A 45 8.58 2.14 9.30
C GLY A 45 7.31 2.85 8.81
N LEU A 46 7.41 3.62 7.72
CA LEU A 46 6.26 4.29 7.10
C LEU A 46 5.21 3.32 6.60
N MET A 47 5.60 2.22 5.95
CA MET A 47 4.66 1.19 5.51
C MET A 47 3.93 0.54 6.69
N ARG A 48 4.56 0.39 7.86
CA ARG A 48 3.89 -0.09 9.07
C ARG A 48 2.86 0.90 9.58
N ILE A 49 3.21 2.19 9.64
CA ILE A 49 2.28 3.27 10.01
C ILE A 49 1.08 3.28 9.06
N PHE A 50 1.33 3.24 7.75
CA PHE A 50 0.28 3.20 6.73
C PHE A 50 -0.68 2.02 6.93
N ASN A 51 -0.13 0.81 7.11
CA ASN A 51 -0.95 -0.39 7.30
C ASN A 51 -1.82 -0.28 8.55
N LEU A 52 -1.25 0.21 9.67
CA LEU A 52 -2.01 0.42 10.90
C LEU A 52 -3.16 1.43 10.69
N VAL A 53 -2.90 2.55 10.01
CA VAL A 53 -3.94 3.53 9.66
C VAL A 53 -5.03 2.86 8.81
N CYS A 54 -4.65 2.07 7.81
CA CYS A 54 -5.62 1.35 6.98
C CYS A 54 -6.44 0.33 7.77
N ASP A 55 -5.84 -0.39 8.71
CA ASP A 55 -6.54 -1.36 9.56
C ASP A 55 -7.58 -0.64 10.45
N LEU A 56 -7.24 0.52 11.00
CA LEU A 56 -8.18 1.35 11.78
C LEU A 56 -9.36 1.85 10.91
N VAL A 57 -9.08 2.27 9.68
CA VAL A 57 -10.15 2.68 8.73
C VAL A 57 -11.02 1.48 8.34
N ALA A 58 -10.44 0.29 8.13
CA ALA A 58 -11.18 -0.90 7.79
C ALA A 58 -12.15 -1.31 8.92
N VAL A 59 -11.72 -1.24 10.19
CA VAL A 59 -12.59 -1.46 11.35
C VAL A 59 -13.75 -0.46 11.34
N HIS A 60 -13.47 0.83 11.15
CA HIS A 60 -14.52 1.84 11.09
C HIS A 60 -15.52 1.59 9.95
N LEU A 61 -15.03 1.26 8.76
CA LEU A 61 -15.89 0.93 7.61
C LEU A 61 -16.77 -0.29 7.89
N GLN A 62 -16.24 -1.30 8.58
CA GLN A 62 -17.01 -2.48 8.98
C GLN A 62 -18.16 -2.10 9.93
N GLU A 63 -17.90 -1.23 10.91
CA GLU A 63 -18.90 -0.75 11.86
C GLU A 63 -19.98 0.13 11.21
N THR A 64 -19.60 0.92 10.19
CA THR A 64 -20.52 1.81 9.48
C THR A 64 -21.12 1.20 8.21
N ASN A 65 -20.89 -0.09 7.96
CA ASN A 65 -21.35 -0.80 6.77
C ASN A 65 -20.92 -0.13 5.44
N GLY A 66 -19.66 0.34 5.40
CA GLY A 66 -19.01 0.92 4.23
C GLY A 66 -18.48 -0.14 3.26
N ASP A 67 -17.94 0.32 2.13
CA ASP A 67 -17.43 -0.54 1.06
C ASP A 67 -15.99 -1.00 1.36
N LEU A 68 -15.86 -2.14 2.03
CA LEU A 68 -14.58 -2.76 2.38
C LEU A 68 -13.79 -3.25 1.15
N GLU A 69 -14.48 -3.67 0.09
CA GLU A 69 -13.83 -4.19 -1.11
C GLU A 69 -13.17 -3.05 -1.89
N ALA A 70 -13.90 -1.95 -2.12
CA ALA A 70 -13.32 -0.76 -2.74
C ALA A 70 -12.16 -0.20 -1.91
N PHE A 71 -12.27 -0.23 -0.58
CA PHE A 71 -11.19 0.20 0.31
C PHE A 71 -9.96 -0.71 0.22
N ALA A 72 -10.15 -2.03 0.17
CA ALA A 72 -9.06 -3.00 0.03
C ALA A 72 -8.30 -2.81 -1.30
N GLN A 73 -9.02 -2.60 -2.40
CA GLN A 73 -8.42 -2.31 -3.71
C GLN A 73 -7.63 -0.99 -3.70
N HIS A 74 -8.19 0.05 -3.08
CA HIS A 74 -7.51 1.33 -2.94
C HIS A 74 -6.24 1.21 -2.07
N ARG A 75 -6.32 0.52 -0.92
CA ARG A 75 -5.16 0.20 -0.07
C ARG A 75 -4.07 -0.51 -0.85
N GLN A 76 -4.43 -1.54 -1.61
CA GLN A 76 -3.48 -2.32 -2.42
C GLN A 76 -2.77 -1.43 -3.46
N GLY A 77 -3.52 -0.56 -4.15
CA GLY A 77 -2.94 0.40 -5.09
C GLY A 77 -1.91 1.33 -4.46
N GLN A 78 -2.16 1.80 -3.23
CA GLN A 78 -1.19 2.63 -2.50
C GLN A 78 0.05 1.85 -2.07
N ILE A 79 -0.10 0.60 -1.62
CA ILE A 79 1.04 -0.28 -1.31
C ILE A 79 1.91 -0.47 -2.55
N TRP A 80 1.32 -0.78 -3.70
CA TRP A 80 2.07 -0.91 -4.96
C TRP A 80 2.77 0.38 -5.37
N MET A 81 2.15 1.55 -5.15
CA MET A 81 2.78 2.84 -5.40
C MET A 81 4.04 3.04 -4.55
N PHE A 82 3.99 2.71 -3.26
CA PHE A 82 5.16 2.78 -2.37
C PHE A 82 6.28 1.86 -2.85
N LEU A 83 5.98 0.58 -3.07
CA LEU A 83 6.96 -0.40 -3.51
C LEU A 83 7.56 -0.03 -4.88
N ARG A 84 6.75 0.48 -5.82
CA ARG A 84 7.23 0.97 -7.11
C ARG A 84 8.20 2.15 -6.94
N ALA A 85 7.88 3.11 -6.07
CA ALA A 85 8.74 4.26 -5.81
C ALA A 85 10.07 3.86 -5.17
N GLU A 86 10.11 2.80 -4.36
CA GLU A 86 11.38 2.24 -3.87
C GLU A 86 12.27 1.70 -5.00
N CYS A 87 11.68 1.34 -6.14
CA CYS A 87 12.35 0.65 -7.24
C CYS A 87 12.77 1.57 -8.39
N LEU A 88 12.58 2.88 -8.27
CA LEU A 88 13.00 3.83 -9.29
C LEU A 88 14.52 4.06 -9.22
N VAL A 89 15.17 4.00 -10.38
CA VAL A 89 16.57 4.39 -10.60
C VAL A 89 16.54 5.37 -11.77
N ASP A 90 16.98 6.61 -11.54
CA ASP A 90 16.93 7.70 -12.54
C ASP A 90 15.53 7.88 -13.18
N GLY A 91 14.47 7.69 -12.39
CA GLY A 91 13.08 7.82 -12.83
C GLY A 91 12.52 6.63 -13.61
N ALA A 92 13.35 5.64 -13.94
CA ALA A 92 12.94 4.38 -14.56
C ALA A 92 12.72 3.29 -13.51
N LEU A 93 11.75 2.42 -13.73
CA LEU A 93 11.52 1.26 -12.87
C LEU A 93 12.61 0.22 -13.08
N ASP A 94 13.43 -0.02 -12.06
CA ASP A 94 14.44 -1.07 -12.07
C ASP A 94 13.80 -2.41 -11.65
N ARG A 95 13.73 -3.35 -12.60
CA ARG A 95 13.08 -4.66 -12.40
C ARG A 95 13.85 -5.56 -11.42
N SER A 96 15.17 -5.43 -11.33
CA SER A 96 15.99 -6.19 -10.37
C SER A 96 15.69 -5.73 -8.94
N ARG A 97 15.56 -4.42 -8.73
CA ARG A 97 15.16 -3.82 -7.47
C ARG A 97 13.73 -4.18 -7.10
N LEU A 98 12.81 -4.16 -8.07
CA LEU A 98 11.43 -4.61 -7.87
C LEU A 98 11.36 -6.09 -7.45
N ARG A 99 12.19 -6.95 -8.05
CA ARG A 99 12.30 -8.35 -7.66
C ARG A 99 12.80 -8.50 -6.22
N TYR A 100 13.81 -7.74 -5.83
CA TYR A 100 14.32 -7.74 -4.45
C TYR A 100 13.26 -7.27 -3.45
N VAL A 101 12.61 -6.13 -3.72
CA VAL A 101 11.58 -5.54 -2.84
C VAL A 101 10.40 -6.49 -2.70
N THR A 102 9.86 -7.02 -3.80
CA THR A 102 8.73 -7.98 -3.73
C THR A 102 9.12 -9.30 -3.06
N TRP A 103 10.36 -9.76 -3.20
CA TRP A 103 10.87 -10.90 -2.41
C TRP A 103 10.91 -10.59 -0.92
N ARG A 104 11.41 -9.42 -0.52
CA ARG A 104 11.45 -8.95 0.88
C ARG A 104 10.04 -8.90 1.49
N GLU A 105 9.06 -8.38 0.76
CA GLU A 105 7.67 -8.30 1.22
C GLU A 105 7.03 -9.68 1.41
N VAL A 106 7.30 -10.63 0.51
CA VAL A 106 6.85 -12.03 0.64
C VAL A 106 7.48 -12.70 1.86
N GLN A 107 8.80 -12.58 2.04
CA GLN A 107 9.49 -13.19 3.18
C GLN A 107 8.97 -12.63 4.52
N ALA A 108 8.54 -11.38 4.53
CA ALA A 108 7.95 -10.76 5.71
C ALA A 108 6.43 -11.00 5.86
N GLY A 109 5.81 -11.77 4.96
CA GLY A 109 4.38 -12.07 5.00
C GLY A 109 3.46 -10.88 4.69
N ARG A 110 3.98 -9.80 4.09
CA ARG A 110 3.22 -8.59 3.73
C ARG A 110 2.70 -8.60 2.29
N MET A 111 3.14 -9.57 1.50
CA MET A 111 2.75 -9.77 0.10
C MET A 111 2.60 -11.28 -0.14
N THR A 112 1.62 -11.68 -0.96
CA THR A 112 1.45 -13.08 -1.37
C THR A 112 2.41 -13.44 -2.51
N GLU A 113 2.73 -14.73 -2.66
CA GLU A 113 3.65 -15.18 -3.73
C GLU A 113 3.09 -14.91 -5.14
N ASP A 114 1.77 -14.92 -5.29
CA ASP A 114 1.05 -14.71 -6.55
C ASP A 114 0.67 -13.24 -6.82
N ASP A 115 1.11 -12.30 -5.96
CA ASP A 115 0.81 -10.88 -6.12
C ASP A 115 1.20 -10.39 -7.54
N PRO A 116 0.29 -9.70 -8.26
CA PRO A 116 0.54 -9.17 -9.60
C PRO A 116 1.85 -8.38 -9.74
N LEU A 117 2.20 -7.56 -8.75
CA LEU A 117 3.44 -6.78 -8.78
C LEU A 117 4.69 -7.68 -8.71
N ARG A 118 4.61 -8.76 -7.95
CA ARG A 118 5.67 -9.77 -7.88
C ARG A 118 5.77 -10.57 -9.17
N ARG A 119 4.66 -11.04 -9.72
CA ARG A 119 4.65 -11.75 -11.02
C ARG A 119 5.28 -10.89 -12.11
N TYR A 120 4.92 -9.61 -12.17
CA TYR A 120 5.56 -8.63 -13.05
C TYR A 120 7.07 -8.51 -12.80
N ALA A 121 7.52 -8.42 -11.55
CA ALA A 121 8.93 -8.39 -11.19
C ALA A 121 9.71 -9.66 -11.62
N LEU A 122 9.02 -10.78 -11.70
CA LEU A 122 9.57 -12.07 -12.15
C LEU A 122 9.55 -12.23 -13.68
N GLY A 123 8.88 -11.33 -14.41
CA GLY A 123 8.88 -11.27 -15.88
C GLY A 123 7.54 -11.60 -16.55
N ASP A 124 6.46 -11.74 -15.78
CA ASP A 124 5.11 -11.85 -16.33
C ASP A 124 4.58 -10.45 -16.72
N ASP A 125 4.80 -10.06 -17.98
CA ASP A 125 4.34 -8.77 -18.50
C ASP A 125 2.80 -8.68 -18.62
N SER A 126 2.07 -9.80 -18.47
CA SER A 126 0.60 -9.89 -18.43
C SER A 126 0.03 -9.91 -17.00
N ALA A 127 0.86 -9.70 -15.97
CA ALA A 127 0.45 -9.91 -14.58
C ALA A 127 -0.78 -9.10 -14.13
N PHE A 128 -1.05 -7.97 -14.79
CA PHE A 128 -2.16 -7.07 -14.48
C PHE A 128 -3.38 -7.20 -15.40
N ASP A 129 -3.35 -8.06 -16.42
CA ASP A 129 -4.42 -8.14 -17.43
C ASP A 129 -5.78 -8.45 -16.79
N GLU A 130 -5.80 -9.32 -15.78
CA GLU A 130 -7.01 -9.68 -15.03
C GLU A 130 -7.60 -8.50 -14.24
N LEU A 131 -6.76 -7.57 -13.77
CA LEU A 131 -7.20 -6.37 -13.04
C LEU A 131 -7.71 -5.28 -13.99
N MET A 132 -7.19 -5.25 -15.22
CA MET A 132 -7.57 -4.28 -16.25
C MET A 132 -8.79 -4.75 -17.06
N ALA A 133 -9.10 -6.04 -17.02
CA ALA A 133 -10.32 -6.59 -17.61
C ALA A 133 -11.54 -6.14 -16.80
N ALA A 134 -12.13 -5.00 -17.17
CA ALA A 134 -13.42 -4.58 -16.64
C ALA A 134 -14.45 -5.72 -16.70
N PRO A 135 -15.33 -5.89 -15.70
CA PRO A 135 -16.40 -6.88 -15.78
C PRO A 135 -17.21 -6.58 -17.04
N THR A 136 -17.32 -7.56 -17.94
CA THR A 136 -18.12 -7.43 -19.15
C THR A 136 -19.55 -7.10 -18.71
N PRO A 137 -20.15 -5.97 -19.15
CA PRO A 137 -21.53 -5.68 -18.77
C PRO A 137 -22.42 -6.85 -19.23
N PRO A 138 -23.34 -7.34 -18.40
CA PRO A 138 -24.18 -8.46 -18.77
C PRO A 138 -24.88 -8.14 -20.09
N LYS A 139 -24.73 -9.04 -21.07
CA LYS A 139 -25.43 -8.95 -22.36
C LYS A 139 -26.91 -8.74 -22.07
N ARG A 140 -27.42 -7.53 -22.34
CA ARG A 140 -28.86 -7.25 -22.36
C ARG A 140 -29.48 -8.16 -23.42
N THR A 141 -30.10 -9.26 -22.99
CA THR A 141 -31.06 -10.00 -23.82
C THR A 141 -32.23 -9.06 -24.08
N ARG A 142 -32.35 -8.58 -25.32
CA ARG A 142 -33.58 -7.94 -25.79
C ARG A 142 -34.66 -9.02 -25.84
N HIS A 143 -35.71 -8.82 -25.06
CA HIS A 143 -36.99 -9.52 -25.20
C HIS A 143 -37.70 -9.08 -26.47
#